data_AF-A0A6A9SVX9-F1
#
_entry.id   AF-A0A6A9SVX9-F1
#
_cell.length_a   1.000
_cell.length_b   1.000
_cell.length_c   1.000
_cell.angle_alpha   90.00
_cell.angle_beta   90.00
_cell.angle_gamma   90.00
#
_symmetry.space_group_name_H-M   'P 1'
#
loop_
_entity.id
_entity.type
_entity.pdbx_description
1 polymer ?
#
loop_
_entity_poly.entity_id
_entity_poly.type
_entity_poly.pdbx_seq_one_letter_code
_entity_poly.pdbx_strand_id
1 'polypeptide(L)'
;MRTVTRNLVIFLLVLLVALLALGALPSYIQTGDPYYVEATAVEEPGPTVDATNLTERRFPYSIAALEAAETGETPARSEAYYTGPIGFKEAFTHTPFDEFGEFRTRNASAVERGAEPPVGDTAYVERGGQRYRLEIVRVEAE
;
A
#
# COMPACT_ATOMS: atom_id res chain seq x y z
N MET A 1 13.65 -2.51 -50.73
CA MET A 1 14.63 -2.42 -49.62
C MET A 1 15.54 -3.63 -49.67
N ARG A 2 16.86 -3.47 -49.48
CA ARG A 2 17.79 -4.61 -49.38
C ARG A 2 17.27 -5.57 -48.31
N THR A 3 17.23 -6.87 -48.61
CA THR A 3 16.64 -7.93 -47.76
C THR A 3 17.13 -7.88 -46.32
N VAL A 4 18.37 -7.46 -46.10
CA VAL A 4 18.98 -7.25 -44.78
C VAL A 4 18.24 -6.18 -43.96
N THR A 5 17.92 -5.02 -44.56
CA THR A 5 17.20 -3.94 -43.88
C THR A 5 15.78 -4.35 -43.52
N ARG A 6 15.13 -5.16 -44.37
CA ARG A 6 13.78 -5.69 -44.09
C ARG A 6 13.78 -6.61 -42.88
N ASN A 7 14.76 -7.50 -42.76
CA ASN A 7 14.84 -8.44 -41.64
C ASN A 7 15.16 -7.73 -40.31
N LEU A 8 16.02 -6.70 -40.34
CA LEU A 8 16.32 -5.87 -39.16
C LEU A 8 15.06 -5.16 -38.64
N VAL A 9 14.26 -4.56 -39.52
CA VAL A 9 13.02 -3.88 -39.15
C VAL A 9 12.01 -4.86 -38.53
N ILE A 10 11.86 -6.05 -39.11
CA ILE A 10 10.99 -7.10 -38.55
C ILE A 10 11.46 -7.51 -37.17
N PHE A 11 12.76 -7.74 -36.98
CA PHE A 11 13.32 -8.08 -35.67
C PHE A 11 13.06 -7.01 -34.61
N LEU A 12 13.28 -5.73 -34.96
CA LEU A 12 12.99 -4.60 -34.07
C LEU A 12 11.50 -4.51 -33.70
N LEU A 13 10.60 -4.74 -34.66
CA LEU A 13 9.16 -4.77 -34.43
C LEU A 13 8.77 -5.91 -33.47
N VAL A 14 9.30 -7.11 -33.69
CA VAL A 14 9.07 -8.27 -32.81
C VAL A 14 9.62 -8.01 -31.41
N LEU A 15 10.81 -7.42 -31.30
CA LEU A 15 11.42 -7.07 -30.03
C LEU A 15 10.57 -6.03 -29.27
N LEU A 16 10.08 -4.99 -29.96
CA LEU A 16 9.20 -3.99 -29.35
C LEU A 16 7.89 -4.61 -28.87
N VAL A 17 7.27 -5.48 -29.65
CA VAL A 17 6.06 -6.20 -29.24
C VAL A 17 6.34 -7.12 -28.05
N ALA A 18 7.47 -7.81 -28.04
CA ALA A 18 7.88 -8.65 -26.91
C ALA A 18 8.13 -7.82 -25.65
N LEU A 19 8.83 -6.70 -25.75
CA LEU A 19 9.07 -5.80 -24.60
C LEU A 19 7.78 -5.14 -24.10
N LEU A 20 6.84 -4.80 -24.99
CA LEU A 20 5.52 -4.29 -24.61
C LEU A 20 4.72 -5.37 -23.87
N ALA A 21 4.74 -6.60 -24.37
CA ALA A 21 4.10 -7.74 -23.71
C ALA A 21 4.76 -8.06 -22.36
N LEU A 22 6.09 -7.97 -22.26
CA LEU A 22 6.83 -8.12 -21.01
C LEU A 22 6.66 -6.94 -20.05
N GLY A 23 6.37 -5.74 -20.54
CA GLY A 23 6.01 -4.58 -19.73
C GLY A 23 4.58 -4.63 -19.20
N ALA A 24 3.68 -5.36 -19.89
CA ALA A 24 2.32 -5.65 -19.42
C ALA A 24 2.23 -6.89 -18.52
N LEU A 25 3.20 -7.80 -18.58
CA LEU A 25 3.26 -8.99 -17.73
C LEU A 25 3.33 -8.74 -16.21
N PRO A 26 4.01 -7.70 -15.65
CA PRO A 26 4.14 -7.55 -14.20
C PRO A 26 2.77 -7.37 -13.52
N SER A 27 1.86 -6.66 -14.18
CA SER A 27 0.49 -6.43 -13.69
C SER A 27 -0.35 -7.71 -13.66
N TYR A 28 -0.03 -8.72 -14.48
CA TYR A 28 -0.75 -10.01 -14.50
C TYR A 28 -0.22 -11.02 -13.46
N ILE A 29 0.87 -10.69 -12.75
CA ILE A 29 1.44 -11.51 -11.67
C ILE A 29 1.18 -10.87 -10.29
N GLN A 30 0.23 -9.92 -10.18
CA GLN A 30 -0.40 -9.60 -8.90
C GLN A 30 -1.20 -10.83 -8.45
N THR A 31 -0.50 -11.76 -7.81
CA THR A 31 -1.04 -13.02 -7.35
C THR A 31 -1.12 -12.95 -5.84
N GLY A 32 -2.34 -12.89 -5.29
CA GLY A 32 -2.60 -12.83 -3.85
C GLY A 32 -3.55 -11.71 -3.47
N ASP A 33 -4.20 -11.89 -2.32
CA ASP A 33 -5.15 -10.90 -1.80
C ASP A 33 -4.44 -9.60 -1.42
N PRO A 34 -4.91 -8.44 -1.93
CA PRO A 34 -4.36 -7.15 -1.55
C PRO A 34 -4.67 -6.79 -0.09
N TYR A 35 -3.67 -6.18 0.55
CA TYR A 35 -3.80 -5.54 1.85
C TYR A 35 -3.97 -4.03 1.67
N TYR A 36 -4.86 -3.45 2.45
CA TYR A 36 -5.07 -2.00 2.50
C TYR A 36 -4.97 -1.53 3.94
N VAL A 37 -4.63 -0.26 4.12
CA VAL A 37 -4.86 0.46 5.37
C VAL A 37 -6.14 1.26 5.20
N GLU A 38 -7.11 1.05 6.08
CA GLU A 38 -8.33 1.84 6.17
C GLU A 38 -8.24 2.85 7.31
N ALA A 39 -8.64 4.09 7.04
CA ALA A 39 -8.73 5.12 8.07
C ALA A 39 -10.19 5.45 8.37
N THR A 40 -10.56 5.42 9.65
CA THR A 40 -11.89 5.82 10.13
C THR A 40 -11.75 6.90 11.20
N ALA A 41 -12.45 8.02 11.07
CA ALA A 41 -12.48 9.04 12.11
C ALA A 41 -13.21 8.51 13.36
N VAL A 42 -12.64 8.73 14.55
CA VAL A 42 -13.21 8.30 15.83
C VAL A 42 -13.25 9.47 16.80
N GLU A 43 -14.38 9.66 17.48
CA GLU A 43 -14.56 10.75 18.45
C GLU A 43 -14.18 10.36 19.89
N GLU A 44 -14.10 9.07 20.17
CA GLU A 44 -13.74 8.57 21.49
C GLU A 44 -12.31 9.03 21.86
N PRO A 45 -12.06 9.50 23.10
CA PRO A 45 -10.71 9.80 23.56
C PRO A 45 -9.94 8.49 23.83
N GLY A 46 -8.62 8.52 23.63
CA GLY A 46 -7.80 7.34 23.87
C GLY A 46 -6.32 7.57 23.57
N PRO A 47 -5.47 6.57 23.82
CA PRO A 47 -4.06 6.63 23.44
C PRO A 47 -3.94 6.71 21.91
N THR A 48 -3.13 7.65 21.44
CA THR A 48 -2.86 7.88 20.02
C THR A 48 -1.36 7.99 19.76
N VAL A 49 -0.98 7.79 18.49
CA VAL A 49 0.32 8.23 17.96
C VAL A 49 0.12 9.56 17.25
N ASP A 50 1.00 10.53 17.49
CA ASP A 50 1.00 11.80 16.76
C ASP A 50 1.33 11.55 15.28
N ALA A 51 0.31 11.76 14.43
CA ALA A 51 0.39 11.60 12.98
C ALA A 51 0.91 12.87 12.27
N THR A 52 0.93 14.01 12.96
CA THR A 52 1.32 15.31 12.38
C THR A 52 2.76 15.30 11.90
N ASN A 53 3.61 14.53 12.59
CA ASN A 53 5.03 14.36 12.27
C ASN A 53 5.31 13.14 11.38
N LEU A 54 4.28 12.44 10.89
CA LEU A 54 4.46 11.38 9.89
C LEU A 54 4.73 11.99 8.53
N THR A 55 5.51 11.27 7.72
CA THR A 55 5.85 11.69 6.36
C THR A 55 5.46 10.58 5.40
N GLU A 56 4.89 10.95 4.26
CA GLU A 56 4.49 10.02 3.19
C GLU A 56 5.65 9.11 2.76
N ARG A 57 6.88 9.63 2.79
CA ARG A 57 8.10 8.86 2.47
C ARG A 57 8.37 7.69 3.42
N ARG A 58 7.92 7.78 4.69
CA ARG A 58 8.13 6.73 5.71
C ARG A 58 6.85 5.95 6.02
N PHE A 59 5.70 6.59 5.86
CA PHE A 59 4.37 6.05 6.14
C PHE A 59 3.44 6.21 4.94
N PRO A 60 3.80 5.68 3.74
CA PRO A 60 3.00 5.85 2.55
C PRO A 60 1.56 5.33 2.71
N TYR A 61 1.36 4.19 3.39
CA TYR A 61 0.03 3.59 3.49
C TYR A 61 -0.86 4.32 4.49
N SER A 62 -0.31 4.64 5.67
CA SER A 62 -1.07 5.37 6.70
C SER A 62 -1.42 6.80 6.26
N ILE A 63 -0.50 7.50 5.60
CA ILE A 63 -0.77 8.86 5.09
C ILE A 63 -1.82 8.83 4.00
N ALA A 64 -1.71 7.91 3.02
CA ALA A 64 -2.70 7.80 1.96
C ALA A 64 -4.11 7.51 2.52
N ALA A 65 -4.23 6.60 3.50
CA ALA A 65 -5.52 6.31 4.15
C ALA A 65 -6.08 7.55 4.88
N LEU A 66 -5.23 8.30 5.60
CA LEU A 66 -5.65 9.53 6.28
C LEU A 66 -6.10 10.60 5.29
N GLU A 67 -5.39 10.79 4.18
CA GLU A 67 -5.77 11.74 3.14
C GLU A 67 -7.09 11.35 2.45
N ALA A 68 -7.32 10.05 2.24
CA ALA A 68 -8.60 9.54 1.74
C ALA A 68 -9.74 9.84 2.74
N ALA A 69 -9.50 9.68 4.04
CA ALA A 69 -10.47 9.98 5.09
C ALA A 69 -10.76 11.49 5.20
N GLU A 70 -9.73 12.33 5.11
CA GLU A 70 -9.86 13.79 5.09
C GLU A 70 -10.63 14.29 3.85
N THR A 71 -10.50 13.59 2.72
CA THR A 71 -11.24 13.86 1.48
C THR A 71 -12.68 13.33 1.53
N GLY A 72 -13.02 12.49 2.50
CA GLY A 72 -14.35 11.90 2.67
C GLY A 72 -14.62 10.66 1.83
N GLU A 73 -13.57 9.93 1.40
CA GLU A 73 -13.74 8.66 0.69
C GLU A 73 -14.32 7.57 1.63
N THR A 74 -15.14 6.65 1.09
CA THR A 74 -15.74 5.57 1.88
C THR A 74 -15.76 4.28 1.05
N PRO A 75 -14.94 3.26 1.40
CA PRO A 75 -13.97 3.24 2.50
C PRO A 75 -12.74 4.10 2.19
N ALA A 76 -12.27 4.89 3.17
CA ALA A 76 -11.04 5.66 3.05
C ALA A 76 -9.82 4.73 3.15
N ARG A 77 -9.28 4.34 1.99
CA ARG A 77 -8.23 3.32 1.86
C ARG A 77 -6.95 3.87 1.28
N SER A 78 -5.83 3.29 1.71
CA SER A 78 -4.55 3.42 1.02
C SER A 78 -4.57 2.72 -0.34
N GLU A 79 -3.47 2.84 -1.10
CA GLU A 79 -3.21 1.92 -2.22
C GLU A 79 -3.05 0.47 -1.75
N ALA A 80 -3.23 -0.47 -2.68
CA ALA A 80 -3.13 -1.91 -2.44
C ALA A 80 -1.67 -2.37 -2.25
N TYR A 81 -1.41 -3.10 -1.16
CA TYR A 81 -0.16 -3.82 -0.93
C TYR A 81 -0.31 -5.30 -1.25
N TYR A 82 0.54 -5.84 -2.13
CA TYR A 82 0.52 -7.26 -2.52
C TYR A 82 1.70 -8.00 -1.92
N THR A 83 1.42 -9.13 -1.25
CA THR A 83 2.46 -10.04 -0.75
C THR A 83 2.89 -10.99 -1.88
N GLY A 84 3.66 -10.49 -2.85
CA GLY A 84 4.12 -11.28 -3.98
C GLY A 84 5.46 -12.01 -3.73
N PRO A 85 5.65 -13.27 -4.20
CA PRO A 85 6.92 -14.01 -4.06
C PRO A 85 8.08 -13.43 -4.88
N ILE A 86 7.77 -12.60 -5.89
CA ILE A 86 8.74 -11.94 -6.78
C ILE A 86 8.41 -10.43 -6.82
N GLY A 87 8.35 -9.80 -5.65
CA GLY A 87 8.15 -8.35 -5.57
C GLY A 87 9.39 -7.63 -6.10
N PHE A 88 9.20 -6.74 -7.07
CA PHE A 88 10.16 -5.68 -7.39
C PHE A 88 10.49 -4.94 -6.09
N LYS A 89 11.62 -5.31 -5.48
CA LYS A 89 12.08 -4.79 -4.17
C LYS A 89 12.42 -3.30 -4.18
N GLU A 90 12.30 -2.62 -5.32
CA GLU A 90 12.74 -1.23 -5.46
C GLU A 90 11.68 -0.17 -5.12
N ALA A 91 10.38 -0.49 -5.08
CA ALA A 91 9.36 0.57 -4.93
C ALA A 91 8.89 0.82 -3.48
N PHE A 92 8.96 -0.15 -2.56
CA PHE A 92 8.33 0.00 -1.23
C PHE A 92 9.13 -0.66 -0.10
N THR A 93 10.12 0.06 0.43
CA THR A 93 10.86 -0.31 1.66
C THR A 93 9.99 -0.21 2.92
N HIS A 94 8.79 0.35 2.81
CA HIS A 94 7.81 0.49 3.87
C HIS A 94 6.61 -0.36 3.53
N THR A 95 6.33 -1.37 4.37
CA THR A 95 5.10 -2.16 4.28
C THR A 95 4.09 -1.64 5.29
N PRO A 96 2.77 -1.82 5.07
CA PRO A 96 1.78 -1.43 6.08
C PRO A 96 2.01 -2.12 7.42
N PHE A 97 2.55 -3.34 7.40
CA PHE A 97 2.90 -4.11 8.60
C PHE A 97 4.05 -3.47 9.38
N ASP A 98 5.07 -2.97 8.69
CA ASP A 98 6.20 -2.28 9.32
C ASP A 98 5.78 -0.94 9.92
N GLU A 99 4.89 -0.19 9.25
CA GLU A 99 4.33 1.06 9.76
C GLU A 99 3.61 0.85 11.10
N PHE A 100 2.78 -0.19 11.21
CA PHE A 100 2.10 -0.55 12.46
C PHE A 100 3.07 -1.02 13.54
N GLY A 101 4.15 -1.71 13.15
CA GLY A 101 5.26 -2.04 14.04
C GLY A 101 5.93 -0.80 14.63
N GLU A 102 6.10 0.26 13.84
CA GLU A 102 6.62 1.54 14.32
C GLU A 102 5.64 2.26 15.24
N PHE A 103 4.35 2.28 14.92
CA PHE A 103 3.33 2.86 15.82
C PHE A 103 3.36 2.21 17.19
N ARG A 104 3.45 0.88 17.23
CA ARG A 104 3.56 0.13 18.49
C ARG A 104 4.84 0.47 19.25
N THR A 105 5.94 0.72 18.55
CA THR A 105 7.22 1.12 19.18
C THR A 105 7.14 2.51 19.79
N ARG A 106 6.40 3.43 19.16
CA ARG A 106 6.20 4.81 19.65
C ARG A 106 5.21 4.86 20.82
N ASN A 107 4.10 4.15 20.70
CA ASN A 107 3.07 4.06 21.73
C ASN A 107 2.36 2.71 21.65
N ALA A 108 2.78 1.77 22.49
CA ALA A 108 2.20 0.42 22.52
C ALA A 108 0.71 0.43 22.90
N SER A 109 0.25 1.41 23.68
CA SER A 109 -1.14 1.51 24.10
C SER A 109 -2.06 2.02 22.99
N ALA A 110 -1.50 2.64 21.94
CA ALA A 110 -2.25 3.14 20.79
C ALA A 110 -2.44 2.08 19.70
N VAL A 111 -1.88 0.87 19.88
CA VAL A 111 -1.98 -0.21 18.90
C VAL A 111 -2.62 -1.44 19.55
N GLU A 112 -3.73 -1.86 18.98
CA GLU A 112 -4.45 -3.07 19.36
C GLU A 112 -4.14 -4.16 18.34
N ARG A 113 -3.72 -5.33 18.84
CA ARG A 113 -3.45 -6.48 17.98
C ARG A 113 -4.77 -7.16 17.62
N GLY A 114 -4.97 -7.42 16.33
CA GLY A 114 -6.11 -8.16 15.82
C GLY A 114 -6.07 -9.63 16.23
N ALA A 115 -7.18 -10.32 15.99
CA ALA A 115 -7.27 -11.77 16.24
C ALA A 115 -6.34 -12.57 15.31
N GLU A 116 -6.06 -12.06 14.10
CA GLU A 116 -5.29 -12.77 13.08
C GLU A 116 -4.19 -11.87 12.47
N PRO A 117 -3.11 -11.57 13.22
CA PRO A 117 -2.07 -10.66 12.76
C PRO A 117 -1.43 -11.13 11.45
N PRO A 118 -1.12 -10.20 10.51
CA PRO A 118 -1.23 -8.76 10.68
C PRO A 118 -2.61 -8.16 10.31
N VAL A 119 -3.60 -8.99 9.98
CA VAL A 119 -4.97 -8.53 9.63
C VAL A 119 -5.75 -8.18 10.90
N GLY A 120 -6.47 -7.06 10.86
CA GLY A 120 -7.25 -6.56 12.00
C GLY A 120 -6.39 -5.91 13.09
N ASP A 121 -5.06 -5.82 12.91
CA ASP A 121 -4.25 -4.91 13.73
C ASP A 121 -4.78 -3.49 13.52
N THR A 122 -5.04 -2.81 14.63
CA THR A 122 -5.64 -1.48 14.68
C THR A 122 -4.65 -0.52 15.33
N ALA A 123 -4.38 0.62 14.72
CA ALA A 123 -3.58 1.70 15.29
C ALA A 123 -4.42 2.97 15.41
N TYR A 124 -4.36 3.65 16.54
CA TYR A 124 -4.99 4.95 16.73
C TYR A 124 -3.97 6.06 16.54
N VAL A 125 -4.30 6.99 15.66
CA VAL A 125 -3.42 8.11 15.32
C VAL A 125 -4.19 9.43 15.44
N GLU A 126 -3.48 10.50 15.76
CA GLU A 126 -4.06 11.84 15.84
C GLU A 126 -3.44 12.76 14.78
N ARG A 127 -4.25 13.37 13.93
CA ARG A 127 -3.80 14.36 12.94
C ARG A 127 -4.71 15.56 12.97
N GLY A 128 -4.14 16.77 13.10
CA GLY A 128 -4.92 18.01 13.07
C GLY A 128 -5.98 18.11 14.18
N GLY A 129 -5.77 17.45 15.32
CA GLY A 129 -6.73 17.38 16.43
C GLY A 129 -7.88 16.38 16.23
N GLN A 130 -7.91 15.63 15.12
CA GLN A 130 -8.85 14.54 14.88
C GLN A 130 -8.16 13.20 15.14
N ARG A 131 -8.83 12.32 15.89
CA ARG A 131 -8.40 10.93 16.09
C ARG A 131 -8.92 10.07 14.93
N TYR A 132 -8.04 9.23 14.42
CA TYR A 132 -8.33 8.23 13.39
C TYR A 132 -7.95 6.84 13.89
N ARG A 133 -8.77 5.87 13.51
CA ARG A 133 -8.51 4.43 13.64
C ARG A 133 -8.01 3.94 12.28
N LEU A 134 -6.75 3.49 12.25
CA LEU A 134 -6.14 2.82 11.12
C LEU A 134 -6.27 1.31 11.30
N GLU A 135 -6.77 0.59 10.31
CA GLU A 135 -6.92 -0.86 10.34
C GLU A 135 -6.32 -1.49 9.09
N ILE A 136 -5.59 -2.60 9.26
CA ILE A 136 -5.11 -3.39 8.14
C ILE A 136 -6.20 -4.38 7.72
N VAL A 137 -6.75 -4.16 6.53
CA VAL A 137 -7.79 -5.03 5.94
C VAL A 137 -7.20 -5.81 4.78
N ARG A 138 -7.66 -7.05 4.62
CA ARG A 138 -7.39 -7.88 3.45
C ARG A 138 -8.68 -8.01 2.65
N VAL A 139 -8.64 -7.65 1.38
CA VAL A 139 -9.78 -7.83 0.47
C VAL A 139 -9.48 -9.05 -0.38
N GLU A 140 -10.33 -10.07 -0.30
CA GLU A 140 -10.20 -11.25 -1.16
C GLU A 140 -10.42 -10.83 -2.61
N ALA A 141 -9.50 -11.20 -3.49
CA ALA A 141 -9.67 -10.98 -4.93
C ALA A 141 -10.72 -11.96 -5.48
N GLU A 142 -11.84 -11.45 -6.01
CA GLU A 142 -12.91 -12.25 -6.64
C GLU A 142 -12.46 -13.02 -7.89
#